data_AF-A0A2P2M1N9-F1
#
_entry.id   AF-A0A2P2M1N9-F1
#
_cell.length_a   1.000
_cell.length_b   1.000
_cell.length_c   1.000
_cell.angle_alpha   90.00
_cell.angle_beta   90.00
_cell.angle_gamma   90.00
#
_symmetry.space_group_name_H-M   'P 1'
#
loop_
_entity.id
_entity.type
_entity.pdbx_description
1 polymer ?
#
loop_
_entity_poly.entity_id
_entity_poly.type
_entity_poly.pdbx_seq_one_letter_code
_entity_poly.pdbx_strand_id
1 'polypeptide(L)'
;MKDKFSAIGLGPRQLAVLSAFLGPDQVTTEALLATDPDVSPWVDKYQRSRETVSQTDYEVDLINTLTKLSCLGQQINYEAYTYPVRKIDVTKLKL
;
A
#
# COMPACT_ATOMS: atom_id res chain seq x y z
N MET A 1 11.53 -14.09 3.51
CA MET A 1 10.71 -12.92 3.08
C MET A 1 10.97 -11.70 3.95
N LYS A 2 11.05 -11.87 5.28
CA LYS A 2 11.40 -10.84 6.25
C LYS A 2 12.64 -10.02 5.85
N ASP A 3 13.75 -10.67 5.51
CA ASP A 3 15.00 -9.98 5.14
C ASP A 3 14.88 -9.06 3.92
N LYS A 4 14.05 -9.43 2.94
CA LYS A 4 13.82 -8.58 1.76
C LYS A 4 13.10 -7.29 2.13
N PHE A 5 12.13 -7.36 3.04
CA PHE A 5 11.43 -6.19 3.57
C PHE A 5 12.38 -5.34 4.43
N SER A 6 13.20 -5.97 5.26
CA SER A 6 14.23 -5.27 6.06
C SER A 6 15.26 -4.54 5.20
N ALA A 7 15.69 -5.13 4.08
CA ALA A 7 16.64 -4.51 3.17
C ALA A 7 16.15 -3.20 2.53
N ILE A 8 14.83 -2.99 2.46
CA ILE A 8 14.21 -1.76 1.93
C ILE A 8 13.64 -0.86 3.03
N GLY A 9 14.05 -1.07 4.29
CA GLY A 9 13.63 -0.25 5.44
C GLY A 9 12.22 -0.55 5.96
N LEU A 10 11.61 -1.66 5.55
CA LEU A 10 10.34 -2.15 6.07
C LEU A 10 10.59 -3.27 7.10
N GLY A 11 9.53 -3.81 7.72
CA GLY A 11 9.64 -4.82 8.76
C GLY A 11 8.52 -5.87 8.74
N PRO A 12 8.44 -6.70 9.80
CA PRO A 12 7.49 -7.81 9.92
C PRO A 12 6.02 -7.39 9.75
N ARG A 13 5.65 -6.21 10.27
CA ARG A 13 4.31 -5.64 10.12
C ARG A 13 3.94 -5.43 8.65
N GLN A 14 4.84 -4.82 7.88
CA GLN A 14 4.62 -4.52 6.47
C GLN A 14 4.57 -5.79 5.63
N LEU A 15 5.37 -6.80 6.00
CA LEU A 15 5.30 -8.11 5.36
C LEU A 15 3.93 -8.77 5.58
N ALA A 16 3.40 -8.72 6.81
CA ALA A 16 2.10 -9.31 7.12
C ALA A 16 0.93 -8.59 6.42
N VAL A 17 0.92 -7.25 6.39
CA VAL A 17 -0.20 -6.50 5.80
C VAL A 17 -0.24 -6.60 4.27
N LEU A 18 0.90 -6.83 3.62
CA LEU A 18 1.00 -7.06 2.18
C LEU A 18 0.88 -8.54 1.79
N SER A 19 0.30 -9.39 2.64
CA SER A 19 0.17 -10.83 2.38
C SER A 19 -0.50 -11.15 1.04
N ALA A 20 -1.50 -10.37 0.63
CA ALA A 20 -2.19 -10.51 -0.65
C ALA A 20 -1.30 -10.25 -1.89
N PHE A 21 -0.17 -9.56 -1.73
CA PHE A 21 0.76 -9.24 -2.83
C PHE A 21 1.80 -10.34 -3.07
N LEU A 22 1.87 -11.34 -2.20
CA LEU A 22 2.89 -12.39 -2.24
C LEU A 22 2.43 -13.66 -2.97
N GLY A 23 1.14 -13.75 -3.32
CA GLY A 23 0.57 -14.88 -4.03
C GLY A 23 -0.94 -14.74 -4.27
N PRO A 24 -1.53 -15.63 -5.07
CA PRO A 24 -2.96 -15.58 -5.39
C PRO A 24 -3.87 -16.04 -4.25
N ASP A 25 -3.33 -16.76 -3.25
CA ASP A 25 -4.06 -17.19 -2.06
C ASP A 25 -3.45 -16.53 -0.81
N GLN A 26 -4.18 -15.55 -0.29
CA GLN A 26 -3.80 -14.81 0.90
C GLN A 26 -3.80 -15.69 2.16
N VAL A 27 -4.76 -16.61 2.29
CA VAL A 27 -4.92 -17.44 3.50
C VAL A 27 -3.76 -18.40 3.63
N THR A 28 -3.40 -19.08 2.53
CA THR A 28 -2.23 -19.98 2.51
C THR A 28 -0.93 -19.23 2.77
N THR A 29 -0.79 -18.02 2.21
CA THR A 29 0.37 -17.16 2.46
C THR A 29 0.48 -16.77 3.93
N GLU A 30 -0.62 -16.36 4.55
CA GLU A 30 -0.65 -15.96 5.95
C GLU A 30 -0.40 -17.13 6.90
N ALA A 31 -0.90 -18.32 6.59
CA ALA A 31 -0.60 -19.53 7.36
C ALA A 31 0.90 -19.81 7.39
N LEU A 32 1.59 -19.61 6.26
CA LEU A 32 3.05 -19.71 6.20
C LEU A 32 3.74 -18.58 6.98
N LEU A 33 3.27 -17.33 6.85
CA LEU A 33 3.84 -16.19 7.58
C LEU A 33 3.66 -16.30 9.10
N ALA A 34 2.56 -16.90 9.56
CA ALA A 34 2.28 -17.13 10.97
C ALA A 34 3.24 -18.14 11.64
N THR A 35 4.04 -18.87 10.86
CA THR A 35 5.10 -19.73 11.40
C THR A 35 6.30 -18.94 11.97
N ASP A 36 6.44 -17.66 11.60
CA ASP A 36 7.49 -16.78 12.10
C ASP A 36 7.00 -15.98 13.32
N PRO A 37 7.64 -16.09 14.50
CA PRO A 37 7.22 -15.41 15.73
C PRO A 37 7.18 -13.88 15.64
N ASP A 38 7.99 -13.27 14.77
CA ASP A 38 8.02 -11.80 14.62
C ASP A 38 6.87 -11.29 13.74
N VAL A 39 6.34 -12.16 12.88
CA VAL A 39 5.31 -11.83 11.88
C VAL A 39 3.93 -12.27 12.36
N SER A 40 3.84 -13.36 13.12
CA SER A 40 2.58 -13.95 13.57
C SER A 40 1.64 -12.99 14.33
N PRO A 41 2.10 -12.07 15.21
CA PRO A 41 1.19 -11.16 15.91
C PRO A 41 0.53 -10.16 14.95
N TRP A 42 1.22 -9.80 13.86
CA TRP A 42 0.70 -8.91 12.85
C TRP A 42 -0.31 -9.61 11.95
N VAL A 43 -0.04 -10.88 11.59
CA VAL A 43 -1.00 -11.71 10.85
C VAL A 43 -2.30 -11.85 11.64
N ASP A 44 -2.23 -12.23 12.91
CA ASP A 44 -3.40 -12.33 13.79
C ASP A 44 -4.16 -10.99 13.91
N LYS A 45 -3.44 -9.88 14.10
CA LYS A 45 -4.06 -8.54 14.12
C LYS A 45 -4.86 -8.28 12.84
N TYR A 46 -4.27 -8.52 11.67
CA TYR A 46 -4.92 -8.21 10.40
C TYR A 46 -6.05 -9.18 10.04
N GLN A 47 -5.95 -10.44 10.46
CA GLN A 47 -7.06 -11.39 10.38
C GLN A 47 -8.25 -10.91 11.22
N ARG A 48 -8.03 -10.57 12.50
CA ARG A 48 -9.08 -10.00 13.36
C ARG A 48 -9.68 -8.72 12.80
N SER A 49 -8.86 -7.86 12.18
CA SER A 49 -9.37 -6.67 11.47
C SER A 49 -10.32 -7.07 10.34
N ARG A 50 -9.93 -8.02 9.48
CA ARG A 50 -10.75 -8.45 8.32
C ARG A 50 -12.01 -9.24 8.70
N GLU A 51 -12.09 -9.76 9.90
CA GLU A 51 -13.32 -10.34 10.45
C GLU A 51 -14.36 -9.27 10.82
N THR A 52 -13.94 -8.01 11.01
CA THR A 52 -14.86 -6.88 11.22
C THR A 52 -15.46 -6.41 9.90
N VAL A 53 -16.64 -5.77 9.97
CA VAL A 53 -17.33 -5.23 8.79
C VAL A 53 -16.50 -4.18 8.05
N SER A 54 -15.78 -3.32 8.79
CA SER A 54 -15.06 -2.19 8.20
C SER A 54 -13.59 -2.44 7.92
N GLN A 55 -13.01 -3.50 8.50
CA GLN A 55 -11.62 -3.94 8.30
C GLN A 55 -10.56 -2.83 8.30
N THR A 56 -10.81 -1.79 9.10
CA THR A 56 -10.18 -0.48 8.97
C THR A 56 -8.67 -0.52 9.21
N ASP A 57 -8.22 -1.24 10.23
CA ASP A 57 -6.81 -1.36 10.56
C ASP A 57 -6.01 -2.02 9.43
N TYR A 58 -6.57 -3.06 8.81
CA TYR A 58 -5.95 -3.74 7.68
C TYR A 58 -5.87 -2.82 6.45
N GLU A 59 -6.97 -2.17 6.06
CA GLU A 59 -7.01 -1.29 4.89
C GLU A 59 -6.05 -0.09 5.03
N VAL A 60 -6.07 0.58 6.18
CA VAL A 60 -5.23 1.75 6.44
C VAL A 60 -3.75 1.37 6.43
N ASP A 61 -3.37 0.28 7.09
CA ASP A 61 -1.98 -0.14 7.16
C ASP A 61 -1.45 -0.66 5.82
N LEU A 62 -2.31 -1.32 5.03
CA LEU A 62 -1.99 -1.77 3.68
C LEU A 62 -1.67 -0.57 2.80
N ILE A 63 -2.54 0.45 2.78
CA ILE A 63 -2.35 1.66 1.98
C ILE A 63 -1.10 2.41 2.43
N ASN A 64 -0.88 2.57 3.73
CA ASN A 64 0.31 3.25 4.26
C ASN A 64 1.60 2.55 3.82
N THR A 65 1.61 1.22 3.87
CA THR A 65 2.76 0.42 3.44
C THR A 65 2.97 0.51 1.92
N LEU A 66 1.89 0.34 1.14
CA LEU A 66 1.94 0.40 -0.31
C LEU A 66 2.37 1.79 -0.82
N THR A 67 1.93 2.86 -0.14
CA THR A 67 2.31 4.24 -0.47
C THR A 67 3.81 4.48 -0.32
N LYS A 68 4.43 3.92 0.73
CA LYS A 68 5.89 4.01 0.92
C LYS A 68 6.64 3.17 -0.11
N LEU A 69 6.11 2.00 -0.45
CA LEU A 69 6.74 1.08 -1.39
C LEU A 69 6.68 1.60 -2.83
N SER A 70 5.57 2.22 -3.23
CA SER A 70 5.33 2.63 -4.62
C SER A 70 6.24 3.77 -5.09
N CYS A 71 6.71 4.62 -4.19
CA CYS A 71 7.60 5.74 -4.51
C CYS A 71 9.06 5.53 -4.04
N LEU A 72 9.43 4.30 -3.65
CA LEU A 72 10.74 4.02 -3.08
C LEU A 72 11.87 4.36 -4.09
N GLY A 73 12.76 5.27 -3.68
CA GLY A 73 13.88 5.75 -4.51
C GLY A 73 13.48 6.70 -5.65
N GLN A 74 12.22 7.10 -5.76
CA GLN A 74 11.73 7.99 -6.80
C GLN A 74 11.60 9.43 -6.30
N GLN A 75 11.95 10.39 -7.17
CA GLN A 75 11.58 11.79 -7.01
C GLN A 75 10.35 12.05 -7.88
N ILE A 76 9.20 12.27 -7.24
CA ILE A 76 7.94 12.50 -7.96
C ILE A 76 7.93 13.93 -8.50
N ASN A 77 7.74 14.06 -9.82
CA ASN A 77 7.47 15.34 -10.46
C ASN A 77 6.01 15.73 -10.17
N TYR A 78 5.82 16.73 -9.32
CA TYR A 78 4.49 17.19 -8.91
C TYR A 78 3.75 17.94 -10.04
N GLU A 79 4.47 18.41 -11.05
CA GLU A 79 3.91 19.05 -12.25
C GLU A 79 3.67 18.05 -13.38
N ALA A 80 4.04 16.77 -13.22
CA ALA A 80 3.80 15.74 -14.22
C ALA A 80 2.32 15.71 -14.60
N TYR A 81 2.05 15.57 -15.90
CA TYR A 81 0.70 15.60 -16.49
C TYR A 81 -0.03 16.95 -16.40
N THR A 82 0.66 18.04 -16.03
CA THR A 82 0.13 19.40 -16.19
C THR A 82 0.24 19.88 -17.64
N TYR A 83 -0.76 20.63 -18.12
CA TYR A 83 -0.81 21.20 -19.47
C TYR A 83 -1.16 22.68 -19.42
N PRO A 84 -0.83 23.46 -20.47
CA PRO A 84 -1.17 24.87 -20.53
C PRO A 84 -2.68 25.11 -20.35
N VAL A 85 -3.04 26.06 -19.49
CA VAL A 85 -4.44 26.47 -19.31
C VAL A 85 -4.92 27.13 -20.60
N ARG A 86 -6.01 26.60 -21.19
CA ARG A 86 -6.67 27.22 -22.35
C ARG A 86 -7.27 28.56 -21.94
N LYS A 87 -6.62 29.67 -22.30
CA LYS A 87 -7.18 31.00 -22.12
C LYS A 87 -8.27 31.21 -23.16
N ILE A 88 -9.51 31.44 -22.72
CA ILE A 88 -10.60 31.87 -23.60
C ILE A 88 -10.37 33.35 -23.88
N ASP A 89 -10.27 33.68 -25.15
CA ASP A 89 -10.27 35.07 -25.59
C ASP A 89 -11.72 35.58 -25.54
N VAL A 90 -12.08 36.26 -24.45
CA VAL A 90 -13.43 36.80 -24.24
C VAL A 90 -13.84 37.81 -25.30
N THR A 91 -12.89 38.39 -26.04
CA THR A 91 -13.20 39.29 -27.18
C THR A 91 -13.70 38.53 -28.40
N LYS A 92 -13.48 37.21 -28.47
CA LYS A 92 -13.94 36.33 -29.55
C LYS A 92 -15.24 35.61 -29.23
N LEU A 93 -15.79 35.78 -28.03
CA LEU A 93 -17.12 35.29 -27.69
C LEU A 93 -18.15 36.22 -28.34
N LYS A 94 -18.82 35.74 -29.39
CA LYS A 94 -19.99 36.43 -29.95
C LYS A 94 -21.16 36.30 -28.95
N LEU A 95 -21.61 37.42 -28.40
CA LEU A 95 -22.91 37.57 -27.74
C LEU A 95 -24.04 37.62 -28.76
#